data_AF-A0A7R9KZN5-F1
#
_entry.id   AF-A0A7R9KZN5-F1
#
_cell.length_a   1.000
_cell.length_b   1.000
_cell.length_c   1.000
_cell.angle_alpha   90.00
_cell.angle_beta   90.00
_cell.angle_gamma   90.00
#
_symmetry.space_group_name_H-M   'P 1'
#
loop_
_entity.id
_entity.type
_entity.pdbx_description
1 polymer ?
#
loop_
_entity_poly.entity_id
_entity_poly.type
_entity_poly.pdbx_seq_one_letter_code
_entity_poly.pdbx_strand_id
1 'polypeptide(L)'
;RDVEIGVRLSLADKHRKNELQQMITGAHLSIYGVLVPPNRQNFINVGHCAAQCFKNSMPSEGITITHIYPHFHHFGRKFRTRHFRNNEELSKIISIEANGSTEGLAYRKLSPEVRLTSNDIITTECTYDSTSTSRTLMTDATDVADEEMCLSFFMVYPRLYYGKPLPQTCFSGFNESTLAKASGVEDELTGYWHTSQPKIKQSNRRLSRVLQEKTDWAEDIQELIHYSKKRIRCNMFESNKDESNNIQFINYPDKYIPEPLLPKYGSAKADNSKNKPISSPSSSSGSDNTESSYSKNDWRAKWMYWRPNSRSRHF
;
A
#
# COMPACT_ATOMS: atom_id res chain seq x y z
N ARG A 1 25.33 -17.24 -18.82
CA ARG A 1 24.46 -18.32 -18.31
C ARG A 1 23.05 -17.83 -18.53
N ASP A 2 22.27 -18.53 -19.33
CA ASP A 2 20.85 -18.22 -19.47
C ASP A 2 20.14 -18.63 -18.19
N VAL A 3 19.45 -17.69 -17.56
CA VAL A 3 18.67 -17.94 -16.35
C VAL A 3 17.23 -18.17 -16.79
N GLU A 4 16.75 -19.40 -16.63
CA GLU A 4 15.35 -19.74 -16.86
C GLU A 4 14.55 -19.58 -15.56
N ILE A 5 13.53 -18.71 -15.58
CA ILE A 5 12.64 -18.42 -14.45
C ILE A 5 11.23 -18.81 -14.86
N GLY A 6 10.51 -19.54 -14.01
CA GLY A 6 9.16 -20.00 -14.32
C GLY A 6 8.35 -20.45 -13.12
N VAL A 7 7.10 -20.83 -13.38
CA VAL A 7 6.15 -21.37 -12.40
C VAL A 7 5.70 -22.74 -12.87
N ARG A 8 5.65 -23.72 -11.95
CA ARG A 8 5.02 -25.01 -12.21
C ARG A 8 3.59 -25.01 -11.68
N LEU A 9 2.63 -25.28 -12.54
CA LEU A 9 1.23 -25.38 -12.18
C LEU A 9 0.81 -26.84 -12.14
N SER A 10 0.09 -27.25 -11.10
CA SER A 10 -0.53 -28.57 -10.99
C SER A 10 -2.04 -28.44 -11.20
N LEU A 11 -2.55 -29.08 -12.24
CA LEU A 11 -3.96 -29.05 -12.62
C LEU A 11 -4.69 -30.28 -12.09
N ALA A 12 -5.99 -30.14 -11.83
CA ALA A 12 -6.86 -31.24 -11.46
C ALA A 12 -7.97 -31.37 -12.51
N ASP A 13 -8.39 -32.60 -12.82
CA ASP A 13 -9.39 -32.87 -13.87
C ASP A 13 -10.82 -32.47 -13.48
N LYS A 14 -11.06 -32.21 -12.18
CA LYS A 14 -12.38 -31.86 -11.63
C LYS A 14 -12.30 -30.58 -10.81
N HIS A 15 -13.36 -29.78 -10.88
CA HIS A 15 -13.51 -28.59 -10.03
C HIS A 15 -13.56 -28.98 -8.56
N ARG A 16 -12.88 -28.19 -7.72
CA ARG A 16 -13.01 -28.27 -6.27
C ARG A 16 -14.30 -27.59 -5.83
N LYS A 17 -14.81 -27.95 -4.64
CA LYS A 17 -16.03 -27.35 -4.08
C LYS A 17 -15.97 -25.83 -4.00
N ASN A 18 -14.82 -25.28 -3.62
CA ASN A 18 -14.61 -23.85 -3.45
C ASN A 18 -13.58 -23.35 -4.47
N GLU A 19 -13.95 -22.30 -5.19
CA GLU A 19 -13.03 -21.55 -6.04
C GLU A 19 -12.43 -20.39 -5.23
N LEU A 20 -11.10 -20.27 -5.29
CA LEU A 20 -10.38 -19.15 -4.70
C LEU A 20 -10.36 -17.96 -5.65
N GLN A 21 -10.42 -16.76 -5.09
CA GLN A 21 -10.14 -15.50 -5.77
C GLN A 21 -9.03 -14.77 -5.03
N GLN A 22 -8.15 -14.11 -5.78
CA GLN A 22 -7.30 -13.08 -5.22
C GLN A 22 -8.09 -11.77 -5.11
N MET A 23 -8.13 -11.19 -3.92
CA MET A 23 -8.71 -9.87 -3.67
C MET A 23 -7.64 -8.96 -3.09
N ILE A 24 -7.41 -7.80 -3.71
CA ILE A 24 -6.38 -6.85 -3.28
C ILE A 24 -7.04 -5.66 -2.62
N THR A 25 -6.57 -5.30 -1.43
CA THR A 25 -7.10 -4.17 -0.67
C THR A 25 -6.00 -3.25 -0.14
N GLY A 26 -6.31 -2.00 0.19
CA GLY A 26 -5.36 -1.08 0.80
C GLY A 26 -5.31 0.29 0.10
N ALA A 27 -4.11 0.87 0.06
CA ALA A 27 -3.90 2.19 -0.53
C ALA A 27 -4.05 2.15 -2.06
N HIS A 28 -4.52 3.25 -2.65
CA HIS A 28 -4.68 3.36 -4.09
C HIS A 28 -3.33 3.24 -4.85
N LEU A 29 -3.35 2.73 -6.08
CA LEU A 29 -2.13 2.47 -6.88
C LEU A 29 -1.62 3.68 -7.68
N SER A 30 -1.95 4.90 -7.26
CA SER A 30 -1.43 6.13 -7.85
C SER A 30 -1.10 7.12 -6.74
N ILE A 31 -0.66 8.33 -7.05
CA ILE A 31 -0.26 9.35 -6.05
C ILE A 31 -1.26 9.61 -4.90
N TYR A 32 -2.53 9.23 -5.08
CA TYR A 32 -3.54 9.27 -4.02
C TYR A 32 -3.39 8.17 -2.96
N GLY A 33 -2.49 7.20 -3.13
CA GLY A 33 -2.34 6.06 -2.23
C GLY A 33 -1.39 6.32 -1.08
N VAL A 34 -0.09 6.19 -1.37
CA VAL A 34 0.97 6.42 -0.39
C VAL A 34 1.55 7.82 -0.55
N LEU A 35 1.78 8.48 0.58
CA LEU A 35 2.53 9.72 0.71
C LEU A 35 3.26 9.71 2.05
N VAL A 36 4.59 9.72 2.01
CA VAL A 36 5.47 9.73 3.18
C VAL A 36 6.55 10.80 2.98
N PRO A 37 6.57 11.85 3.81
CA PRO A 37 7.63 12.86 3.76
C PRO A 37 9.03 12.24 4.03
N PRO A 38 10.11 12.87 3.55
CA PRO A 38 11.46 12.47 3.92
C PRO A 38 11.72 12.66 5.41
N ASN A 39 12.74 11.97 5.94
CA ASN A 39 13.18 12.10 7.32
C ASN A 39 12.10 11.79 8.39
N ARG A 40 11.27 10.78 8.13
CA ARG A 40 10.24 10.32 9.06
C ARG A 40 10.51 8.89 9.50
N GLN A 41 10.64 8.70 10.81
CA GLN A 41 10.69 7.38 11.41
C GLN A 41 9.28 6.95 11.83
N ASN A 42 8.90 5.71 11.53
CA ASN A 42 7.60 5.15 11.89
C ASN A 42 6.37 5.91 11.32
N PHE A 43 6.48 6.42 10.09
CA PHE A 43 5.37 7.11 9.42
C PHE A 43 4.31 6.11 8.96
N ILE A 44 3.06 6.27 9.39
CA ILE A 44 1.99 5.31 9.08
C ILE A 44 1.12 5.83 7.93
N ASN A 45 1.09 5.08 6.83
CA ASN A 45 0.09 5.24 5.78
C ASN A 45 -1.02 4.21 5.93
N VAL A 46 -2.22 4.57 5.49
CA VAL A 46 -3.42 3.75 5.64
C VAL A 46 -4.22 3.75 4.35
N GLY A 47 -4.72 2.57 3.97
CA GLY A 47 -5.75 2.42 2.95
C GLY A 47 -6.85 1.46 3.41
N HIS A 48 -8.06 1.69 2.94
CA HIS A 48 -9.26 0.97 3.36
C HIS A 48 -9.93 0.26 2.18
N CYS A 49 -10.59 -0.84 2.51
CA CYS A 49 -11.66 -1.41 1.72
C CYS A 49 -12.97 -1.23 2.49
N ALA A 50 -13.87 -0.45 1.91
CA ALA A 50 -15.11 -0.04 2.58
C ALA A 50 -16.23 -1.07 2.37
N ALA A 51 -17.16 -1.16 3.34
CA ALA A 51 -18.31 -2.06 3.28
C ALA A 51 -19.16 -1.91 2.00
N GLN A 52 -19.21 -0.69 1.45
CA GLN A 52 -19.92 -0.40 0.19
C GLN A 52 -19.41 -1.23 -0.99
N CYS A 53 -18.13 -1.62 -1.01
CA CYS A 53 -17.58 -2.49 -2.05
C CYS A 53 -18.14 -3.92 -2.00
N PHE A 54 -18.77 -4.32 -0.89
CA PHE A 54 -19.31 -5.65 -0.67
C PHE A 54 -20.85 -5.72 -0.76
N LYS A 55 -21.55 -4.59 -0.68
CA LYS A 55 -23.02 -4.53 -0.54
C LYS A 55 -23.80 -5.36 -1.58
N ASN A 56 -23.32 -5.40 -2.82
CA ASN A 56 -24.04 -6.03 -3.93
C ASN A 56 -23.44 -7.37 -4.40
N SER A 57 -22.32 -7.79 -3.80
CA SER A 57 -21.45 -8.87 -4.28
C SER A 57 -21.19 -9.95 -3.23
N MET A 58 -21.50 -9.69 -1.97
CA MET A 58 -21.25 -10.62 -0.87
C MET A 58 -22.37 -11.69 -0.76
N PRO A 59 -22.02 -12.99 -0.63
CA PRO A 59 -22.95 -14.03 -0.18
C PRO A 59 -23.65 -13.70 1.13
N SER A 60 -24.84 -14.26 1.36
CA SER A 60 -25.58 -14.09 2.62
C SER A 60 -24.76 -14.55 3.83
N GLU A 61 -24.01 -15.63 3.62
CA GLU A 61 -23.13 -16.23 4.60
C GLU A 61 -21.83 -15.41 4.77
N GLY A 62 -21.40 -14.64 3.75
CA GLY A 62 -20.09 -13.97 3.65
C GLY A 62 -19.03 -14.68 2.78
N ILE A 63 -17.78 -14.20 2.82
CA ILE A 63 -16.59 -14.86 2.23
C ILE A 63 -15.53 -15.17 3.30
N THR A 64 -14.63 -16.10 3.01
CA THR A 64 -13.60 -16.55 3.94
C THR A 64 -12.22 -16.24 3.36
N ILE A 65 -11.42 -15.49 4.13
CA ILE A 65 -10.02 -15.24 3.84
C ILE A 65 -9.19 -16.38 4.42
N THR A 66 -8.40 -17.00 3.54
CA THR A 66 -7.55 -18.15 3.89
C THR A 66 -6.09 -17.78 4.01
N HIS A 67 -5.62 -16.88 3.15
CA HIS A 67 -4.24 -16.45 3.10
C HIS A 67 -4.16 -14.96 2.88
N ILE A 68 -3.08 -14.37 3.37
CA ILE A 68 -2.71 -12.99 3.11
C ILE A 68 -1.26 -12.90 2.67
N TYR A 69 -0.98 -12.10 1.64
CA TYR A 69 0.34 -11.63 1.28
C TYR A 69 0.41 -10.11 1.56
N PRO A 70 1.11 -9.71 2.63
CA PRO A 70 1.45 -8.31 2.88
C PRO A 70 2.37 -7.77 1.79
N HIS A 71 2.14 -6.54 1.34
CA HIS A 71 2.96 -5.92 0.31
C HIS A 71 3.20 -4.43 0.56
N PHE A 72 4.49 -4.08 0.55
CA PHE A 72 5.07 -2.74 0.62
C PHE A 72 6.48 -2.79 0.02
N HIS A 73 7.08 -1.65 -0.34
CA HIS A 73 8.41 -1.60 -0.94
C HIS A 73 9.49 -1.34 0.12
N HIS A 74 10.64 -0.82 -0.31
CA HIS A 74 11.90 -0.84 0.42
C HIS A 74 11.87 -0.14 1.79
N PHE A 75 11.09 0.94 1.93
CA PHE A 75 11.04 1.73 3.15
C PHE A 75 10.02 1.20 4.17
N GLY A 76 9.23 0.18 3.82
CA GLY A 76 8.29 -0.42 4.76
C GLY A 76 8.99 -1.19 5.89
N ARG A 77 8.46 -1.06 7.09
CA ARG A 77 8.99 -1.65 8.34
C ARG A 77 7.95 -2.43 9.11
N LYS A 78 6.68 -2.02 9.08
CA LYS A 78 5.59 -2.75 9.75
C LYS A 78 4.38 -2.77 8.86
N PHE A 79 3.61 -3.84 8.93
CA PHE A 79 2.39 -3.99 8.17
C PHE A 79 1.30 -4.59 9.04
N ARG A 80 0.10 -4.02 8.96
CA ARG A 80 -1.07 -4.48 9.70
C ARG A 80 -2.27 -4.53 8.77
N THR A 81 -3.06 -5.57 8.93
CA THR A 81 -4.38 -5.66 8.32
C THR A 81 -5.39 -5.80 9.45
N ARG A 82 -6.25 -4.80 9.57
CA ARG A 82 -7.30 -4.72 10.58
C ARG A 82 -8.65 -5.01 9.95
N HIS A 83 -9.55 -5.55 10.77
CA HIS A 83 -10.89 -5.94 10.36
C HIS A 83 -11.89 -5.28 11.30
N PHE A 84 -12.82 -4.52 10.73
CA PHE A 84 -13.85 -3.83 11.48
C PHE A 84 -15.23 -4.28 11.03
N ARG A 85 -16.16 -4.39 11.99
CA ARG A 85 -17.58 -4.64 11.74
C ARG A 85 -18.38 -3.77 12.70
N ASN A 86 -19.40 -3.06 12.18
CA ASN A 86 -20.24 -2.17 12.99
C ASN A 86 -19.44 -1.16 13.84
N ASN A 87 -18.41 -0.57 13.23
CA ASN A 87 -17.44 0.34 13.86
C ASN A 87 -16.56 -0.26 14.98
N GLU A 88 -16.57 -1.57 15.20
CA GLU A 88 -15.73 -2.23 16.20
C GLU A 88 -14.61 -3.02 15.52
N GLU A 89 -13.40 -2.90 16.05
CA GLU A 89 -12.27 -3.71 15.60
C GLU A 89 -12.48 -5.16 16.08
N LEU A 90 -12.59 -6.08 15.13
CA LEU A 90 -12.52 -7.51 15.38
C LEU A 90 -11.05 -7.93 15.52
N SER A 91 -10.79 -9.22 15.76
CA SER A 91 -9.43 -9.72 15.82
C SER A 91 -8.62 -9.30 14.58
N LYS A 92 -7.49 -8.62 14.80
CA LYS A 92 -6.56 -8.21 13.75
C LYS A 92 -6.24 -9.41 12.85
N ILE A 93 -6.31 -9.23 11.54
CA ILE A 93 -6.05 -10.32 10.58
C ILE A 93 -4.59 -10.70 10.63
N ILE A 94 -3.71 -9.69 10.57
CA ILE A 94 -2.26 -9.90 10.71
C ILE A 94 -1.57 -8.63 11.18
N SER A 95 -0.45 -8.81 11.89
CA SER A 95 0.55 -7.78 12.16
C SER A 95 1.93 -8.39 11.94
N ILE A 96 2.74 -7.78 11.07
CA ILE A 96 4.12 -8.18 10.84
C ILE A 96 5.06 -6.99 11.01
N GLU A 97 6.27 -7.26 11.46
CA GLU A 97 7.39 -6.33 11.43
C GLU A 97 8.46 -6.91 10.50
N ALA A 98 8.96 -6.09 9.59
CA ALA A 98 10.00 -6.43 8.65
C ALA A 98 11.36 -6.18 9.30
N ASN A 99 12.22 -7.19 9.29
CA ASN A 99 13.58 -7.09 9.82
C ASN A 99 14.55 -6.46 8.80
N GLY A 100 14.16 -5.35 8.17
CA GLY A 100 15.03 -4.58 7.28
C GLY A 100 15.10 -5.02 5.81
N SER A 101 14.34 -6.03 5.38
CA SER A 101 14.20 -6.38 3.96
C SER A 101 12.76 -6.76 3.59
N THR A 102 12.36 -6.50 2.34
CA THR A 102 11.13 -7.03 1.72
C THR A 102 11.30 -8.47 1.23
N GLU A 103 12.53 -8.98 1.23
CA GLU A 103 12.88 -10.36 0.92
C GLU A 103 12.31 -11.28 1.99
N GLY A 104 11.25 -12.03 1.64
CA GLY A 104 10.55 -12.92 2.58
C GLY A 104 9.06 -12.60 2.77
N LEU A 105 8.52 -11.61 2.07
CA LEU A 105 7.09 -11.51 1.91
C LEU A 105 6.61 -12.72 1.07
N ALA A 106 5.76 -13.56 1.66
CA ALA A 106 5.12 -14.70 1.04
C ALA A 106 3.67 -14.80 1.55
N TYR A 107 2.82 -15.55 0.84
CA TYR A 107 1.47 -15.81 1.34
C TYR A 107 1.55 -16.54 2.67
N ARG A 108 0.87 -15.99 3.68
CA ARG A 108 0.72 -16.57 5.01
C ARG A 108 -0.69 -17.13 5.13
N LYS A 109 -0.80 -18.41 5.52
CA LYS A 109 -2.08 -19.02 5.86
C LYS A 109 -2.59 -18.41 7.17
N LEU A 110 -3.84 -18.01 7.19
CA LEU A 110 -4.54 -17.53 8.38
C LEU A 110 -5.08 -18.72 9.17
N SER A 111 -4.86 -18.70 10.48
CA SER A 111 -5.38 -19.70 11.41
C SER A 111 -5.78 -19.00 12.71
N PRO A 112 -7.08 -18.84 13.00
CA PRO A 112 -8.22 -19.27 12.17
C PRO A 112 -8.34 -18.48 10.86
N GLU A 113 -9.05 -19.04 9.88
CA GLU A 113 -9.49 -18.31 8.69
C GLU A 113 -10.45 -17.17 9.09
N VAL A 114 -10.47 -16.08 8.33
CA VAL A 114 -11.23 -14.87 8.68
C VAL A 114 -12.50 -14.78 7.85
N ARG A 115 -13.65 -14.56 8.50
CA ARG A 115 -14.94 -14.40 7.85
C ARG A 115 -15.28 -12.93 7.58
N LEU A 116 -15.44 -12.58 6.30
CA LEU A 116 -15.93 -11.27 5.88
C LEU A 116 -17.41 -11.28 5.50
N THR A 117 -18.11 -10.21 5.86
CA THR A 117 -19.52 -9.97 5.49
C THR A 117 -19.69 -8.62 4.80
N SER A 118 -20.90 -8.33 4.31
CA SER A 118 -21.21 -7.12 3.54
C SER A 118 -21.06 -5.80 4.33
N ASN A 119 -20.98 -5.88 5.66
CA ASN A 119 -20.86 -4.72 6.55
C ASN A 119 -19.44 -4.49 7.06
N ASP A 120 -18.46 -5.24 6.54
CA ASP A 120 -17.11 -5.21 7.05
C ASP A 120 -16.25 -4.16 6.36
N ILE A 121 -15.29 -3.63 7.10
CA ILE A 121 -14.25 -2.74 6.61
C ILE A 121 -12.91 -3.42 6.86
N ILE A 122 -12.06 -3.43 5.84
CA ILE A 122 -10.65 -3.82 5.99
C ILE A 122 -9.80 -2.57 5.94
N THR A 123 -8.85 -2.45 6.87
CA THR A 123 -7.88 -1.36 6.89
C THR A 123 -6.47 -1.96 6.83
N THR A 124 -5.72 -1.58 5.80
CA THR A 124 -4.30 -1.92 5.64
C THR A 124 -3.46 -0.73 6.11
N GLU A 125 -2.57 -0.96 7.07
CA GLU A 125 -1.62 0.02 7.57
C GLU A 125 -0.20 -0.41 7.24
N CYS A 126 0.60 0.51 6.73
CA CYS A 126 2.02 0.31 6.49
C CYS A 126 2.81 1.40 7.20
N THR A 127 3.77 0.98 8.00
CA THR A 127 4.69 1.87 8.70
C THR A 127 5.99 1.94 7.93
N TYR A 128 6.40 3.15 7.56
CA TYR A 128 7.59 3.44 6.78
C TYR A 128 8.67 4.11 7.62
N ASP A 129 9.90 3.91 7.21
CA ASP A 129 11.08 4.60 7.75
C ASP A 129 11.81 5.27 6.59
N SER A 130 11.62 6.58 6.46
CA SER A 130 12.22 7.43 5.42
C SER A 130 13.40 8.25 5.94
N THR A 131 14.03 7.87 7.08
CA THR A 131 15.18 8.62 7.63
C THR A 131 16.43 8.58 6.75
N SER A 132 16.52 7.60 5.84
CA SER A 132 17.66 7.44 4.93
C SER A 132 17.49 8.14 3.58
N THR A 133 16.36 8.82 3.34
CA THR A 133 16.09 9.49 2.06
C THR A 133 15.71 10.96 2.27
N SER A 134 16.16 11.81 1.36
CA SER A 134 15.74 13.21 1.24
C SER A 134 14.53 13.39 0.31
N ARG A 135 14.04 12.31 -0.30
CA ARG A 135 12.91 12.32 -1.25
C ARG A 135 11.62 11.87 -0.57
N THR A 136 10.52 12.37 -1.11
CA THR A 136 9.17 11.99 -0.69
C THR A 136 8.83 10.64 -1.29
N LEU A 137 8.42 9.69 -0.44
CA LEU A 137 7.94 8.39 -0.91
C LEU A 137 6.46 8.53 -1.28
N MET A 138 6.10 8.03 -2.46
CA MET A 138 4.73 8.08 -2.92
C MET A 138 4.42 6.93 -3.85
N THR A 139 3.16 6.55 -3.97
CA THR A 139 2.77 5.62 -5.02
C THR A 139 2.85 6.32 -6.38
N ASP A 140 3.33 5.61 -7.40
CA ASP A 140 3.58 6.18 -8.74
C ASP A 140 4.51 7.41 -8.66
N ALA A 141 5.56 7.29 -7.83
CA ALA A 141 6.65 8.26 -7.75
C ALA A 141 7.37 8.38 -9.09
N THR A 142 8.01 9.53 -9.33
CA THR A 142 8.77 9.77 -10.57
C THR A 142 9.98 8.85 -10.72
N ASP A 143 10.51 8.36 -9.60
CA ASP A 143 11.59 7.38 -9.54
C ASP A 143 11.09 6.13 -8.81
N VAL A 144 11.36 4.96 -9.39
CA VAL A 144 10.97 3.65 -8.85
C VAL A 144 11.57 3.43 -7.45
N ALA A 145 12.74 4.01 -7.17
CA ALA A 145 13.36 3.87 -5.86
C ALA A 145 12.60 4.59 -4.72
N ASP A 146 11.74 5.57 -5.02
CA ASP A 146 10.88 6.24 -4.02
C ASP A 146 9.44 5.73 -4.06
N GLU A 147 9.15 4.80 -4.97
CA GLU A 147 7.82 4.28 -5.12
C GLU A 147 7.47 3.43 -3.90
N GLU A 148 6.29 3.66 -3.31
CA GLU A 148 5.78 2.84 -2.22
C GLU A 148 4.34 2.38 -2.45
N MET A 149 4.06 1.20 -1.91
CA MET A 149 2.73 0.58 -1.92
C MET A 149 2.35 0.12 -0.51
N CYS A 150 1.05 -0.01 -0.26
CA CYS A 150 0.51 -0.53 0.99
C CYS A 150 -0.72 -1.41 0.73
N LEU A 151 -0.51 -2.70 0.52
CA LEU A 151 -1.54 -3.61 0.00
C LEU A 151 -1.63 -4.91 0.80
N SER A 152 -2.86 -5.35 1.05
CA SER A 152 -3.19 -6.70 1.51
C SER A 152 -3.68 -7.52 0.32
N PHE A 153 -2.93 -8.54 -0.09
CA PHE A 153 -3.36 -9.51 -1.10
C PHE A 153 -4.00 -10.71 -0.40
N PHE A 154 -5.31 -10.85 -0.51
CA PHE A 154 -6.05 -11.94 0.11
C PHE A 154 -6.35 -13.06 -0.88
N MET A 155 -6.30 -14.31 -0.39
CA MET A 155 -6.95 -15.44 -1.06
C MET A 155 -8.28 -15.73 -0.37
N VAL A 156 -9.39 -15.54 -1.10
CA VAL A 156 -10.75 -15.61 -0.56
C VAL A 156 -11.59 -16.68 -1.26
N TYR A 157 -12.58 -17.26 -0.56
CA TYR A 157 -13.62 -18.10 -1.15
C TYR A 157 -15.00 -17.87 -0.50
N PRO A 158 -16.11 -18.21 -1.18
CA PRO A 158 -16.18 -18.59 -2.60
C PRO A 158 -15.92 -17.38 -3.51
N ARG A 159 -15.32 -17.60 -4.69
CA ARG A 159 -15.09 -16.56 -5.71
C ARG A 159 -16.37 -15.87 -6.19
N LEU A 160 -17.43 -16.65 -6.43
CA LEU A 160 -18.69 -16.19 -6.99
C LEU A 160 -19.85 -16.53 -6.05
N TYR A 161 -20.85 -15.65 -6.03
CA TYR A 161 -22.14 -15.89 -5.40
C TYR A 161 -23.27 -15.61 -6.37
N TYR A 162 -24.11 -16.62 -6.66
CA TYR A 162 -25.18 -16.51 -7.66
C TYR A 162 -24.74 -15.85 -8.98
N GLY A 163 -23.51 -16.14 -9.44
CA GLY A 163 -22.94 -15.55 -10.65
C GLY A 163 -22.48 -14.09 -10.55
N LYS A 164 -22.51 -13.47 -9.37
CA LYS A 164 -21.95 -12.12 -9.16
C LYS A 164 -20.49 -12.21 -8.73
N PRO A 165 -19.58 -11.45 -9.38
CA PRO A 165 -18.17 -11.43 -8.99
C PRO A 165 -17.96 -10.64 -7.69
N LEU A 166 -17.03 -11.10 -6.85
CA LEU A 166 -16.46 -10.28 -5.78
C LEU A 166 -15.56 -9.18 -6.36
N PRO A 167 -15.36 -8.05 -5.64
CA PRO A 167 -14.39 -7.06 -6.06
C PRO A 167 -13.00 -7.69 -6.18
N GLN A 168 -12.34 -7.50 -7.32
CA GLN A 168 -10.95 -7.92 -7.51
C GLN A 168 -10.03 -6.99 -6.72
N THR A 169 -10.32 -5.68 -6.79
CA THR A 169 -9.59 -4.68 -6.02
C THR A 169 -10.55 -3.78 -5.26
N CYS A 170 -10.13 -3.39 -4.07
CA CYS A 170 -10.88 -2.52 -3.19
C CYS A 170 -9.92 -1.57 -2.49
N PHE A 171 -9.80 -0.37 -3.03
CA PHE A 171 -8.81 0.61 -2.61
C PHE A 171 -9.45 1.86 -2.04
N SER A 172 -8.68 2.59 -1.26
CA SER A 172 -8.97 3.97 -0.94
C SER A 172 -7.74 4.84 -1.16
N GLY A 173 -7.95 6.09 -1.58
CA GLY A 173 -6.88 7.08 -1.68
C GLY A 173 -7.30 8.45 -1.18
N PHE A 174 -6.32 9.32 -0.93
CA PHE A 174 -6.53 10.72 -0.61
C PHE A 174 -7.49 11.38 -1.62
N ASN A 175 -8.31 12.30 -1.11
CA ASN A 175 -9.02 13.24 -1.98
C ASN A 175 -8.13 14.43 -2.31
N GLU A 176 -8.57 15.24 -3.27
CA GLU A 176 -7.85 16.40 -3.80
C GLU A 176 -7.57 17.42 -2.68
N SER A 177 -8.52 17.65 -1.77
CA SER A 177 -8.35 18.57 -0.64
C SER A 177 -7.24 18.14 0.32
N THR A 178 -7.12 16.83 0.59
CA THR A 178 -6.06 16.29 1.46
C THR A 178 -4.70 16.49 0.82
N LEU A 179 -4.57 16.20 -0.48
CA LEU A 179 -3.32 16.39 -1.21
C LEU A 179 -2.94 17.86 -1.37
N ALA A 180 -3.91 18.75 -1.59
CA ALA A 180 -3.70 20.20 -1.62
C ALA A 180 -3.13 20.69 -0.28
N LYS A 181 -3.75 20.29 0.85
CA LYS A 181 -3.24 20.60 2.20
C LYS A 181 -1.84 20.03 2.44
N ALA A 182 -1.60 18.78 2.10
CA ALA A 182 -0.30 18.13 2.30
C ALA A 182 0.83 18.77 1.48
N SER A 183 0.51 19.21 0.26
CA SER A 183 1.46 19.88 -0.64
C SER A 183 1.63 21.38 -0.35
N GLY A 184 0.70 22.02 0.35
CA GLY A 184 0.64 23.48 0.50
C GLY A 184 0.16 24.20 -0.77
N VAL A 185 -0.50 23.48 -1.68
CA VAL A 185 -1.06 24.06 -2.91
C VAL A 185 -2.44 24.62 -2.60
N GLU A 186 -2.63 25.92 -2.83
CA GLU A 186 -3.93 26.61 -2.68
C GLU A 186 -4.80 26.54 -3.94
N ASP A 187 -4.18 26.26 -5.09
CA ASP A 187 -4.86 26.18 -6.39
C ASP A 187 -5.56 24.81 -6.61
N GLU A 188 -6.48 24.77 -7.57
CA GLU A 188 -7.24 23.58 -7.91
C GLU A 188 -6.33 22.48 -8.49
N LEU A 189 -6.51 21.25 -8.01
CA LEU A 189 -5.90 20.07 -8.61
C LEU A 189 -6.78 19.56 -9.76
N THR A 190 -6.20 19.46 -10.94
CA THR A 190 -6.83 18.95 -12.17
C THR A 190 -6.34 17.55 -12.50
N GLY A 191 -7.13 16.83 -13.29
CA GLY A 191 -6.85 15.47 -13.72
C GLY A 191 -7.89 14.50 -13.20
N TYR A 192 -8.05 13.39 -13.90
CA TYR A 192 -8.92 12.32 -13.42
C TYR A 192 -8.25 11.62 -12.24
N TRP A 193 -8.90 11.63 -11.07
CA TRP A 193 -8.57 10.74 -9.96
C TRP A 193 -8.40 9.32 -10.52
N HIS A 194 -7.55 8.47 -9.93
CA HIS A 194 -7.19 7.12 -10.39
C HIS A 194 -6.48 6.92 -11.74
N THR A 195 -6.70 7.73 -12.78
CA THR A 195 -6.09 7.50 -14.13
C THR A 195 -5.05 8.53 -14.55
N SER A 196 -5.00 9.68 -13.89
CA SER A 196 -4.08 10.77 -14.25
C SER A 196 -3.24 11.21 -13.06
N GLN A 197 -1.98 11.54 -13.33
CA GLN A 197 -1.15 12.31 -12.40
C GLN A 197 -1.74 13.72 -12.25
N PRO A 198 -2.20 14.11 -11.05
CA PRO A 198 -2.83 15.40 -10.83
C PRO A 198 -1.86 16.54 -11.11
N LYS A 199 -2.42 17.65 -11.60
CA LYS A 199 -1.69 18.86 -11.91
C LYS A 199 -2.32 20.08 -11.28
N ILE A 200 -1.50 21.04 -10.92
CA ILE A 200 -1.93 22.35 -10.45
C ILE A 200 -2.52 23.11 -11.65
N LYS A 201 -3.76 23.59 -11.55
CA LYS A 201 -4.53 24.16 -12.67
C LYS A 201 -3.83 25.31 -13.38
N GLN A 202 -3.34 26.30 -12.61
CA GLN A 202 -2.74 27.52 -13.16
C GLN A 202 -1.35 27.27 -13.74
N SER A 203 -0.51 26.50 -13.04
CA SER A 203 0.88 26.28 -13.45
C SER A 203 1.08 25.07 -14.35
N ASN A 204 0.06 24.21 -14.50
CA ASN A 204 0.11 22.92 -15.20
C ASN A 204 1.26 22.00 -14.71
N ARG A 205 1.80 22.26 -13.51
CA ARG A 205 2.86 21.45 -12.89
C ARG A 205 2.26 20.18 -12.31
N ARG A 206 2.98 19.06 -12.44
CA ARG A 206 2.61 17.79 -11.80
C ARG A 206 2.76 17.90 -10.30
N LEU A 207 1.74 17.43 -9.57
CA LEU A 207 1.75 17.45 -8.11
C LEU A 207 2.90 16.59 -7.53
N SER A 208 3.18 15.43 -8.12
CA SER A 208 4.31 14.57 -7.71
C SER A 208 5.62 15.34 -7.68
N ARG A 209 5.87 16.21 -8.67
CA ARG A 209 7.07 17.02 -8.69
C ARG A 209 7.10 18.08 -7.59
N VAL A 210 5.96 18.72 -7.30
CA VAL A 210 5.85 19.67 -6.20
C VAL A 210 6.09 19.00 -4.84
N LEU A 211 5.53 17.81 -4.63
CA LEU A 211 5.75 17.02 -3.43
C LEU A 211 7.21 16.54 -3.30
N GLN A 212 7.91 16.27 -4.40
CA GLN A 212 9.32 15.90 -4.37
C GLN A 212 10.26 17.08 -4.07
N GLU A 213 9.87 18.30 -4.43
CA GLU A 213 10.65 19.52 -4.19
C GLU A 213 10.37 20.14 -2.81
N LYS A 214 9.33 19.66 -2.09
CA LYS A 214 8.90 20.23 -0.81
C LYS A 214 9.84 19.86 0.34
N THR A 215 10.23 20.88 1.12
CA THR A 215 11.12 20.72 2.29
C THR A 215 10.47 21.11 3.62
N ASP A 216 9.42 21.93 3.58
CA ASP A 216 8.70 22.52 4.72
C ASP A 216 7.43 21.72 5.07
N TRP A 217 7.61 20.47 5.49
CA TRP A 217 6.50 19.59 5.87
C TRP A 217 5.92 19.96 7.24
N ALA A 218 4.59 20.12 7.31
CA ALA A 218 3.88 20.39 8.56
C ALA A 218 4.13 19.29 9.62
N GLU A 219 4.14 19.68 10.89
CA GLU A 219 4.38 18.74 12.00
C GLU A 219 3.25 17.71 12.16
N ASP A 220 2.02 18.09 11.83
CA ASP A 220 0.80 17.29 11.91
C ASP A 220 0.51 16.48 10.63
N ILE A 221 1.44 16.46 9.66
CA ILE A 221 1.25 15.76 8.37
C ILE A 221 0.88 14.28 8.55
N GLN A 222 1.44 13.63 9.58
CA GLN A 222 1.12 12.24 9.91
C GLN A 222 -0.36 12.08 10.30
N GLU A 223 -0.92 12.99 11.09
CA GLU A 223 -2.33 12.98 11.50
C GLU A 223 -3.23 13.27 10.29
N LEU A 224 -2.89 14.29 9.49
CA LEU A 224 -3.60 14.62 8.25
C LEU A 224 -3.69 13.40 7.32
N ILE A 225 -2.58 12.72 7.08
CA ILE A 225 -2.51 11.58 6.17
C ILE A 225 -3.25 10.36 6.73
N HIS A 226 -3.04 10.05 8.00
CA HIS A 226 -3.60 8.86 8.63
C HIS A 226 -5.12 8.93 8.79
N TYR A 227 -5.67 10.08 9.23
CA TYR A 227 -7.11 10.25 9.50
C TYR A 227 -7.89 10.97 8.40
N SER A 228 -7.24 11.31 7.28
CA SER A 228 -7.93 11.94 6.14
C SER A 228 -9.12 11.13 5.63
N LYS A 229 -10.11 11.86 5.12
CA LYS A 229 -11.21 11.30 4.34
C LYS A 229 -10.70 10.81 2.99
N LYS A 230 -10.82 9.50 2.74
CA LYS A 230 -10.32 8.84 1.53
C LYS A 230 -11.45 8.51 0.57
N ARG A 231 -11.22 8.71 -0.73
CA ARG A 231 -12.13 8.29 -1.80
C ARG A 231 -12.01 6.79 -2.02
N ILE A 232 -13.14 6.11 -2.17
CA ILE A 232 -13.24 4.65 -2.35
C ILE A 232 -13.20 4.31 -3.85
N ARG A 233 -12.56 3.18 -4.20
CA ARG A 233 -12.64 2.57 -5.53
C ARG A 233 -12.74 1.05 -5.44
N CYS A 234 -13.83 0.50 -5.96
CA CYS A 234 -14.08 -0.93 -6.02
C CYS A 234 -14.04 -1.37 -7.50
N ASN A 235 -13.11 -2.24 -7.91
CA ASN A 235 -13.15 -2.82 -9.25
C ASN A 235 -13.78 -4.21 -9.21
N MET A 236 -14.90 -4.35 -9.90
CA MET A 236 -15.56 -5.63 -10.14
C MET A 236 -15.04 -6.26 -11.44
N PHE A 237 -14.93 -7.59 -11.49
CA PHE A 237 -14.31 -8.34 -12.59
C PHE A 237 -14.92 -8.08 -14.00
N GLU A 238 -16.15 -7.54 -14.08
CA GLU A 238 -16.91 -7.48 -15.34
C GLU A 238 -17.67 -6.17 -15.58
N SER A 239 -17.57 -5.17 -14.70
CA SER A 239 -18.29 -3.91 -14.91
C SER A 239 -17.37 -2.82 -15.48
N ASN A 240 -17.36 -2.69 -16.81
CA ASN A 240 -16.96 -1.46 -17.52
C ASN A 240 -17.95 -0.30 -17.29
N LYS A 241 -18.81 -0.37 -16.26
CA LYS A 241 -19.69 0.73 -15.89
C LYS A 241 -18.87 1.72 -15.09
N ASP A 242 -18.68 2.87 -15.71
CA ASP A 242 -18.06 4.05 -15.15
C ASP A 242 -18.72 4.39 -13.80
N GLU A 243 -18.04 4.05 -12.70
CA GLU A 243 -18.40 4.47 -11.33
C GLU A 243 -18.08 5.96 -11.09
N SER A 244 -17.81 6.74 -12.14
CA SER A 244 -17.51 8.17 -12.08
C SER A 244 -18.61 9.00 -11.39
N ASN A 245 -19.86 8.54 -11.39
CA ASN A 245 -21.00 9.33 -10.92
C ASN A 245 -21.42 9.12 -9.45
N ASN A 246 -20.79 8.20 -8.69
CA ASN A 246 -21.09 8.06 -7.26
C ASN A 246 -19.79 8.00 -6.44
N ILE A 247 -19.19 9.18 -6.24
CA ILE A 247 -17.97 9.33 -5.45
C ILE A 247 -18.29 9.05 -3.97
N GLN A 248 -17.75 7.96 -3.45
CA GLN A 248 -17.91 7.58 -2.05
C GLN A 248 -16.61 7.77 -1.27
N PHE A 249 -16.76 7.96 0.03
CA PHE A 249 -15.65 8.22 0.93
C PHE A 249 -15.69 7.37 2.19
N ILE A 250 -14.52 7.17 2.78
CA ILE A 250 -14.33 6.46 4.03
C ILE A 250 -13.31 7.20 4.90
N ASN A 251 -13.54 7.16 6.21
CA ASN A 251 -12.57 7.53 7.24
C ASN A 251 -12.19 6.27 8.02
N TYR A 252 -11.21 6.41 8.90
CA TYR A 252 -11.04 5.44 9.98
C TYR A 252 -12.36 5.27 10.77
N PRO A 253 -12.78 4.04 11.15
CA PRO A 253 -14.01 3.86 11.92
C PRO A 253 -14.08 4.69 13.21
N ASP A 254 -15.24 5.30 13.51
CA ASP A 254 -15.37 6.33 14.56
C ASP A 254 -15.02 5.88 15.98
N LYS A 255 -15.24 4.60 16.32
CA LYS A 255 -14.88 4.05 17.64
C LYS A 255 -13.41 3.64 17.74
N TYR A 256 -12.64 3.73 16.65
CA TYR A 256 -11.21 3.47 16.71
C TYR A 256 -10.55 4.49 17.62
N ILE A 257 -9.83 3.99 18.61
CA ILE A 257 -8.93 4.80 19.42
C ILE A 257 -7.56 4.71 18.78
N PRO A 258 -7.03 5.80 18.22
CA PRO A 258 -5.65 5.90 17.77
C PRO A 258 -4.67 5.27 18.77
N GLU A 259 -3.90 4.28 18.33
CA GLU A 259 -2.59 4.06 18.97
C GLU A 259 -1.82 5.38 18.86
N PRO A 260 -1.14 5.87 19.92
CA PRO A 260 -0.37 7.10 19.85
C PRO A 260 0.58 7.03 18.66
N LEU A 261 0.38 7.91 17.69
CA LEU A 261 1.34 8.10 16.61
C LEU A 261 2.61 8.63 17.29
N LEU A 262 3.73 7.95 17.09
CA LEU A 262 5.02 8.25 17.74
C LEU A 262 5.35 9.75 17.63
N PRO A 263 6.05 10.33 18.62
CA PRO A 263 5.88 11.73 19.00
C PRO A 263 6.18 12.69 17.85
N LYS A 264 5.43 13.81 17.88
CA LYS A 264 5.61 14.99 17.05
C LYS A 264 7.09 15.30 16.87
N TYR A 265 7.50 15.41 15.62
CA TYR A 265 8.88 15.66 15.23
C TYR A 265 9.40 16.93 15.93
N GLY A 266 10.30 16.75 16.92
CA GLY A 266 10.88 17.87 17.67
C GLY A 266 11.22 17.56 19.13
N SER A 267 12.20 16.68 19.38
CA SER A 267 13.13 16.74 20.54
C SER A 267 14.02 15.50 20.62
N ALA A 268 14.82 15.24 19.59
CA ALA A 268 16.08 14.55 19.85
C ALA A 268 17.00 15.56 20.55
N LYS A 269 16.98 15.59 21.90
CA LYS A 269 18.11 16.16 22.64
C LYS A 269 19.34 15.35 22.24
N ALA A 270 20.33 16.02 21.67
CA ALA A 270 21.65 15.45 21.48
C ALA A 270 22.16 14.92 22.83
N ASP A 271 22.24 13.59 22.96
CA ASP A 271 22.89 12.96 24.09
C ASP A 271 24.41 13.12 23.91
N ASN A 272 24.93 14.24 24.40
CA ASN A 272 26.35 14.56 24.47
C ASN A 272 27.04 13.79 25.62
N SER A 273 26.74 12.51 25.81
CA SER A 273 27.33 11.68 26.86
C SER A 273 28.11 10.47 26.35
N LYS A 274 28.87 10.61 25.25
CA LYS A 274 29.96 9.65 24.94
C LYS A 274 31.24 10.36 24.49
N ASN A 275 31.75 11.24 25.34
CA ASN A 275 33.17 11.55 25.39
C ASN A 275 33.82 10.68 26.48
N LYS A 276 34.43 9.56 26.08
CA LYS A 276 35.58 9.00 26.82
C LYS A 276 36.52 8.27 25.84
N PRO A 277 37.82 8.56 25.89
CA PRO A 277 38.79 8.04 24.93
C PRO A 277 39.16 6.60 25.30
N ILE A 278 39.23 5.72 24.30
CA ILE A 278 39.86 4.41 24.45
C ILE A 278 40.97 4.28 23.42
N SER A 279 42.14 4.01 23.98
CA SER A 279 43.46 3.80 23.42
C SER A 279 43.54 2.76 22.30
N SER A 280 44.43 3.03 21.35
CA SER A 280 44.99 2.07 20.38
C SER A 280 45.73 0.92 21.09
N PRO A 281 45.85 -0.25 20.43
CA PRO A 281 47.15 -0.55 19.85
C PRO A 281 47.16 -1.32 18.50
N SER A 282 48.30 -1.12 17.83
CA SER A 282 49.06 -2.00 16.93
C SER A 282 48.44 -2.55 15.63
N SER A 283 49.09 -2.10 14.56
CA SER A 283 49.23 -2.65 13.22
C SER A 283 49.53 -4.15 13.13
N SER A 284 48.89 -4.82 12.17
CA SER A 284 49.55 -5.81 11.32
C SER A 284 48.94 -5.78 9.92
N SER A 285 49.83 -5.57 8.95
CA SER A 285 49.64 -5.49 7.51
C SER A 285 49.09 -6.78 6.90
N GLY A 286 48.13 -6.63 5.99
CA GLY A 286 47.71 -7.66 5.04
C GLY A 286 47.07 -6.97 3.84
N SER A 287 47.87 -6.76 2.80
CA SER A 287 47.45 -6.28 1.50
C SER A 287 46.57 -7.31 0.80
N ASP A 288 45.40 -6.91 0.29
CA ASP A 288 44.88 -7.46 -0.95
C ASP A 288 43.94 -6.46 -1.63
N ASN A 289 44.41 -5.99 -2.79
CA ASN A 289 43.64 -5.22 -3.75
C ASN A 289 42.63 -6.16 -4.42
N THR A 290 41.34 -5.88 -4.29
CA THR A 290 40.38 -6.14 -5.38
C THR A 290 39.27 -5.10 -5.34
N GLU A 291 39.30 -4.20 -6.31
CA GLU A 291 38.12 -3.41 -6.71
C GLU A 291 37.03 -4.40 -7.14
N SER A 292 35.87 -4.37 -6.49
CA SER A 292 34.65 -4.96 -7.05
C SER A 292 33.62 -3.84 -7.26
N SER A 293 33.39 -3.57 -8.54
CA SER A 293 32.36 -2.69 -9.05
C SER A 293 30.99 -3.29 -8.74
N TYR A 294 30.22 -2.62 -7.88
CA TYR A 294 28.81 -2.96 -7.69
C TYR A 294 28.01 -2.55 -8.94
N SER A 295 27.70 -3.55 -9.76
CA SER A 295 26.75 -3.45 -10.87
C SER A 295 25.36 -3.07 -10.36
N LYS A 296 24.87 -1.90 -10.78
CA LYS A 296 23.47 -1.47 -10.65
C LYS A 296 22.57 -2.40 -11.47
N ASN A 297 21.93 -3.38 -10.82
CA ASN A 297 20.88 -4.17 -11.45
C ASN A 297 19.51 -3.51 -11.23
N ASP A 298 19.03 -2.88 -12.30
CA ASP A 298 17.69 -2.27 -12.48
C ASP A 298 16.63 -3.40 -12.59
N TRP A 299 16.00 -3.76 -11.46
CA TRP A 299 14.86 -4.68 -11.47
C TRP A 299 13.57 -3.92 -11.78
N ARG A 300 13.25 -3.74 -13.07
CA ARG A 300 11.96 -3.18 -13.48
C ARG A 300 10.86 -4.25 -13.35
N ALA A 301 10.18 -4.30 -12.21
CA ALA A 301 8.92 -5.02 -12.10
C ALA A 301 7.78 -4.21 -12.75
N LYS A 302 7.69 -4.23 -14.10
CA LYS A 302 6.48 -3.79 -14.80
C LYS A 302 5.44 -4.90 -14.78
N TRP A 303 4.41 -4.76 -13.95
CA TRP A 303 3.23 -5.63 -14.05
C TRP A 303 2.40 -5.23 -15.28
N MET A 304 2.26 -6.16 -16.23
CA MET A 304 1.34 -6.03 -17.35
C MET A 304 -0.09 -6.22 -16.87
N TYR A 305 -0.93 -5.19 -17.02
CA TYR A 305 -2.37 -5.37 -17.03
C TYR A 305 -2.74 -6.22 -18.25
N TRP A 306 -3.30 -7.41 -18.02
CA TRP A 306 -3.92 -8.22 -19.06
C TRP A 306 -5.15 -7.48 -19.59
N ARG A 307 -5.04 -6.86 -20.76
CA ARG A 307 -6.19 -6.38 -21.54
C ARG A 307 -6.69 -7.56 -22.38
N PRO A 308 -7.96 -8.00 -22.24
CA PRO A 308 -8.51 -8.97 -23.16
C PRO A 308 -8.67 -8.27 -24.52
N ASN A 309 -7.83 -8.62 -25.48
CA ASN A 309 -8.09 -8.28 -26.86
C ASN A 309 -9.26 -9.16 -27.34
N SER A 310 -10.40 -8.51 -27.56
CA SER A 310 -11.51 -9.09 -28.29
C SER A 310 -11.07 -9.39 -29.72
N ARG A 311 -10.60 -10.62 -29.98
CA ARG A 311 -10.62 -11.34 -31.27
C ARG A 311 -9.78 -12.61 -31.15
N SER A 312 -10.41 -13.74 -30.89
CA SER A 312 -9.93 -15.02 -31.41
C SER A 312 -11.14 -15.89 -31.70
N ARG A 313 -11.26 -16.22 -32.98
CA ARG A 313 -12.26 -17.08 -33.59
C ARG A 313 -12.16 -18.50 -33.02
N HIS A 314 -13.27 -19.21 -33.15
CA HIS A 314 -13.42 -20.65 -33.02
C HIS A 314 -12.18 -21.43 -33.48
N PHE A 315 -11.76 -22.42 -32.69
CA PHE A 315 -11.78 -23.84 -33.03
C PHE A 315 -11.82 -24.67 -31.74
#